data_AF-A0A2H0PBC3-F1
#
_entry.id   AF-A0A2H0PBC3-F1
#
_cell.length_a   1.000
_cell.length_b   1.000
_cell.length_c   1.000
_cell.angle_alpha   90.00
_cell.angle_beta   90.00
_cell.angle_gamma   90.00
#
_symmetry.space_group_name_H-M   'P 1'
#
loop_
_entity.id
_entity.type
_entity.pdbx_description
1 polymer ?
#
loop_
_entity_poly.entity_id
_entity_poly.type
_entity_poly.pdbx_seq_one_letter_code
_entity_poly.pdbx_strand_id
1 'polypeptide(L)'
;MLFLDLIAKKRDGGRHTPGELAFVARGAAKGLVPDYQLSAWLMAVLCRGMDEPETVELTRAMAASGETLGLGALKRPKADKHSTGGVG
;
A
#
# COMPACT_ATOMS: atom_id res chain seq x y z
N MET A 1 -11.08 1.35 15.07
CA MET A 1 -10.67 0.13 14.36
C MET A 1 -9.23 -0.16 14.74
N LEU A 2 -8.95 -1.37 15.20
CA LEU A 2 -7.60 -1.81 15.54
C LEU A 2 -6.94 -2.42 14.30
N PHE A 3 -5.61 -2.42 14.25
CA PHE A 3 -4.90 -3.04 13.11
C PHE A 3 -5.14 -4.57 13.05
N LEU A 4 -5.40 -5.20 14.20
CA LEU A 4 -5.80 -6.60 14.28
C LEU A 4 -7.08 -6.91 13.49
N ASP A 5 -8.04 -5.98 13.47
CA ASP A 5 -9.29 -6.13 12.71
C ASP A 5 -9.00 -6.22 11.20
N LEU A 6 -7.99 -5.48 10.72
CA LEU A 6 -7.56 -5.49 9.32
C LEU A 6 -6.88 -6.81 8.94
N ILE A 7 -6.03 -7.33 9.82
CA ILE A 7 -5.39 -8.64 9.62
C ILE A 7 -6.46 -9.72 9.52
N ALA A 8 -7.39 -9.77 10.49
CA ALA A 8 -8.46 -10.76 10.51
C ALA A 8 -9.34 -10.66 9.24
N LYS A 9 -9.74 -9.44 8.89
CA LYS A 9 -10.55 -9.17 7.69
C LYS A 9 -9.89 -9.69 6.42
N LYS A 10 -8.60 -9.38 6.20
CA LYS A 10 -7.90 -9.86 4.99
C LYS A 10 -7.68 -11.36 5.03
N ARG A 11 -7.26 -11.92 6.17
CA ARG A 11 -7.07 -13.37 6.37
C ARG A 11 -8.31 -14.17 5.98
N ASP A 12 -9.48 -13.64 6.30
CA ASP A 12 -10.77 -14.28 6.03
C ASP A 12 -11.31 -14.01 4.60
N GLY A 13 -10.50 -13.39 3.74
CA GLY A 13 -10.84 -13.09 2.34
C GLY A 13 -11.65 -11.81 2.15
N GLY A 14 -11.79 -11.00 3.19
CA GLY A 14 -12.48 -9.73 3.14
C GLY A 14 -11.72 -8.67 2.34
N ARG A 15 -12.49 -7.76 1.75
CA ARG A 15 -12.00 -6.61 1.00
C ARG A 15 -11.86 -5.38 1.89
N HIS A 16 -10.75 -4.67 1.79
CA HIS A 16 -10.51 -3.42 2.49
C HIS A 16 -11.21 -2.24 1.83
N THR A 17 -11.59 -1.27 2.67
CA THR A 17 -12.06 0.03 2.18
C THR A 17 -10.87 0.97 1.92
N PRO A 18 -11.04 2.04 1.13
CA PRO A 18 -9.99 3.05 0.93
C PRO A 18 -9.46 3.64 2.26
N GLY A 19 -10.35 3.90 3.23
CA GLY A 19 -9.96 4.43 4.53
C GLY A 19 -9.15 3.44 5.37
N GLU A 20 -9.46 2.14 5.26
CA GLU A 20 -8.67 1.07 5.89
C GLU A 20 -7.27 0.99 5.29
N LEU A 21 -7.14 1.05 3.96
CA LEU A 21 -5.83 1.03 3.29
C LEU A 21 -5.01 2.30 3.57
N ALA A 22 -5.66 3.45 3.68
CA ALA A 22 -5.01 4.70 4.11
C ALA A 22 -4.46 4.59 5.54
N PHE A 23 -5.19 3.91 6.43
CA PHE A 23 -4.71 3.62 7.79
C PHE A 23 -3.50 2.68 7.76
N VAL A 24 -3.52 1.62 6.93
CA VAL A 24 -2.36 0.71 6.77
C VAL A 24 -1.12 1.48 6.27
N ALA A 25 -1.24 2.21 5.16
CA ALA A 25 -0.12 2.90 4.54
C ALA A 25 0.50 3.96 5.47
N ARG A 26 -0.34 4.77 6.12
CA ARG A 26 0.11 5.76 7.12
C ARG A 26 0.75 5.08 8.33
N GLY A 27 0.15 4.00 8.81
CA GLY A 27 0.64 3.23 9.95
C GLY A 27 2.05 2.70 9.72
N ALA A 28 2.29 2.14 8.52
CA ALA A 28 3.60 1.68 8.09
C ALA A 28 4.60 2.86 7.93
N ALA A 29 4.24 3.90 7.19
CA ALA A 29 5.14 5.03 6.89
C ALA A 29 5.57 5.84 8.13
N LYS A 30 4.74 5.86 9.19
CA LYS A 30 5.01 6.61 10.43
C LYS A 30 5.47 5.71 11.60
N GLY A 31 5.64 4.41 11.39
CA GLY A 31 6.02 3.47 12.45
C GLY A 31 4.98 3.35 13.57
N LEU A 32 3.70 3.61 13.27
CA LEU A 32 2.60 3.53 14.24
C LEU A 32 2.05 2.10 14.38
N VAL A 33 2.37 1.23 13.42
CA VAL A 33 2.02 -0.18 13.42
C VAL A 33 3.31 -0.98 13.62
N PRO A 34 3.40 -1.83 14.65
CA PRO A 34 4.56 -2.68 14.84
C PRO A 34 4.79 -3.63 13.66
N ASP A 35 6.06 -3.88 13.32
CA ASP A 35 6.46 -4.71 12.17
C ASP A 35 5.85 -6.12 12.18
N TYR A 36 5.64 -6.70 13.37
CA TYR A 36 5.01 -8.03 13.51
C TYR A 36 3.53 -8.03 13.10
N GLN A 37 2.82 -6.91 13.24
CA GLN A 37 1.44 -6.79 12.77
C GLN A 37 1.41 -6.53 11.26
N LEU A 38 2.30 -5.65 10.77
CA LEU A 38 2.39 -5.34 9.35
C LEU A 38 2.77 -6.58 8.53
N SER A 39 3.75 -7.36 9.00
CA SER A 39 4.14 -8.64 8.36
C SER A 39 3.01 -9.67 8.35
N ALA A 40 2.24 -9.78 9.44
CA ALA A 40 1.05 -10.64 9.47
C ALA A 40 -0.02 -10.19 8.45
N TRP A 41 -0.24 -8.89 8.32
CA TRP A 41 -1.16 -8.35 7.29
C TRP A 41 -0.63 -8.61 5.87
N LEU A 42 0.67 -8.40 5.61
CA LEU A 42 1.30 -8.70 4.33
C LEU A 42 1.17 -10.18 3.95
N MET A 43 1.33 -11.10 4.91
CA MET A 43 1.13 -12.53 4.68
C MET A 43 -0.34 -12.84 4.34
N ALA A 44 -1.30 -12.18 5.03
CA ALA A 44 -2.71 -12.33 4.69
C ALA A 44 -3.01 -11.84 3.26
N VAL A 45 -2.43 -10.71 2.84
CA VAL A 45 -2.51 -10.20 1.45
C VAL A 45 -1.88 -11.19 0.47
N LEU A 46 -0.72 -11.77 0.79
CA LEU A 46 -0.06 -12.76 -0.06
C LEU A 46 -0.97 -13.99 -0.31
N CYS A 47 -1.62 -14.51 0.74
CA CYS A 47 -2.43 -15.71 0.63
C CYS A 47 -3.83 -15.48 0.02
N ARG A 48 -4.41 -14.28 0.17
CA ARG A 48 -5.78 -13.97 -0.27
C ARG A 48 -5.84 -13.06 -1.49
N GLY A 49 -4.75 -12.38 -1.81
CA GLY A 49 -4.70 -11.35 -2.82
C GLY A 49 -5.46 -10.08 -2.45
N MET A 50 -5.52 -9.20 -3.43
CA MET A 50 -6.35 -8.00 -3.46
C MET A 50 -6.97 -7.93 -4.85
N ASP A 51 -8.16 -7.36 -4.93
CA ASP A 51 -8.71 -7.01 -6.24
C ASP A 51 -8.04 -5.74 -6.81
N GLU A 52 -8.33 -5.45 -8.07
CA GLU A 52 -7.76 -4.28 -8.75
C GLU A 52 -8.07 -2.97 -8.01
N PRO A 53 -9.32 -2.68 -7.60
CA PRO A 53 -9.60 -1.51 -6.78
C PRO A 53 -8.81 -1.43 -5.47
N GLU A 54 -8.68 -2.52 -4.69
CA GLU A 54 -7.86 -2.52 -3.48
C GLU A 54 -6.40 -2.19 -3.79
N THR A 55 -5.86 -2.76 -4.87
CA THR A 55 -4.48 -2.55 -5.30
C THR A 55 -4.23 -1.09 -5.69
N VAL A 56 -5.18 -0.48 -6.42
CA VAL A 56 -5.14 0.94 -6.80
C VAL A 56 -5.18 1.82 -5.55
N GLU A 57 -6.07 1.54 -4.61
CA GLU A 57 -6.24 2.35 -3.40
C GLU A 57 -5.04 2.22 -2.46
N LEU A 58 -4.46 1.02 -2.32
CA LEU A 58 -3.21 0.85 -1.57
C LEU A 58 -2.07 1.65 -2.20
N THR A 59 -1.94 1.61 -3.54
CA THR A 59 -0.90 2.34 -4.28
C THR A 59 -1.05 3.85 -4.06
N ARG A 60 -2.28 4.38 -4.17
CA ARG A 60 -2.57 5.81 -3.90
C ARG A 60 -2.26 6.19 -2.45
N ALA A 61 -2.67 5.36 -1.50
CA ALA A 61 -2.42 5.59 -0.08
C ALA A 61 -0.93 5.62 0.26
N MET A 62 -0.14 4.71 -0.33
CA MET A 62 1.32 4.69 -0.19
C MET A 62 1.96 5.93 -0.82
N ALA A 63 1.58 6.29 -2.04
CA ALA A 63 2.09 7.48 -2.72
C ALA A 63 1.81 8.77 -1.93
N ALA A 64 0.63 8.87 -1.31
CA ALA A 64 0.23 10.01 -0.48
C ALA A 64 0.80 10.00 0.95
N SER A 65 1.52 8.95 1.36
CA SER A 65 2.04 8.81 2.74
C SER A 65 3.30 9.66 3.00
N GLY A 66 3.90 10.20 1.94
CA GLY A 66 5.10 11.03 1.99
C GLY A 66 5.00 12.27 1.12
N GLU A 67 6.15 12.73 0.63
CA GLU A 67 6.23 13.92 -0.22
C GLU A 67 6.01 13.56 -1.70
N THR A 68 5.40 14.48 -2.45
CA THR A 68 5.21 14.35 -3.90
C THR A 68 6.06 15.39 -4.63
N LEU A 69 6.92 14.93 -5.53
CA LEU A 69 7.78 15.80 -6.32
C LEU A 69 6.96 16.57 -7.37
N GLY A 70 6.96 17.89 -7.28
CA GLY A 70 6.36 18.77 -8.29
C GLY A 70 7.26 18.90 -9.53
N LEU A 71 6.86 18.28 -10.64
CA LEU A 71 7.60 18.35 -11.92
C LEU A 71 7.10 19.45 -12.87
N GLY A 72 6.33 20.42 -12.37
CA GLY A 72 5.68 21.46 -13.17
C GLY A 72 6.65 22.44 -13.86
N ALA A 73 7.86 22.63 -13.30
CA ALA A 73 8.88 23.48 -13.91
C ALA A 73 9.46 22.89 -15.21
N LEU A 74 9.33 21.58 -15.42
CA LEU A 74 9.80 20.90 -16.63
C LEU A 74 8.74 20.99 -17.73
N LYS A 75 9.04 21.77 -18.77
CA LYS A 75 8.11 22.05 -19.89
C LYS A 75 7.96 20.92 -20.91
N ARG A 76 8.87 19.93 -20.89
CA ARG A 76 8.84 18.79 -21.82
C ARG A 76 8.13 17.59 -21.18
N PRO A 77 7.58 16.65 -21.97
CA PRO A 77 7.06 15.39 -21.45
C PRO A 77 8.08 14.65 -20.59
N LYS A 78 7.60 14.02 -19.52
CA LYS A 78 8.43 13.26 -18.56
C LYS A 78 8.09 11.79 -18.76
N ALA A 79 9.11 10.97 -18.86
CA ALA A 79 8.99 9.52 -18.91
C ALA A 79 9.83 8.95 -17.78
N ASP A 80 9.38 7.83 -17.24
CA ASP A 80 10.11 7.04 -16.25
C ASP A 80 10.12 5.58 -16.69
N LYS A 81 11.12 4.83 -16.22
CA LYS A 81 11.26 3.40 -16.50
C LYS A 81 11.45 2.65 -15.21
N HIS A 82 10.58 1.67 -14.98
CA HIS A 82 10.71 0.73 -13.86
C HIS A 82 10.94 -0.69 -14.40
N SER A 83 11.67 -1.52 -13.64
CA SER A 83 11.80 -2.96 -13.88
C SER A 83 11.44 -3.69 -12.61
N THR A 84 10.66 -4.76 -12.73
CA THR A 84 10.17 -5.56 -11.60
C THR A 84 11.25 -6.45 -10.98
N GLY A 85 12.35 -6.70 -11.71
CA GLY A 85 13.41 -7.65 -11.34
C GLY A 85 13.75 -8.57 -12.52
N GLY A 86 15.01 -9.01 -12.59
CA GLY A 86 15.52 -9.87 -13.65
C GLY A 86 17.03 -10.10 -13.50
N VAL A 87 17.56 -11.09 -14.21
CA VAL A 87 19.00 -11.35 -14.31
C VAL A 87 19.39 -11.20 -15.78
N GLY A 88 20.18 -10.17 -16.09
CA GLY A 88 20.74 -9.92 -17.43
C GLY A 88 19.69 -9.75 -18.51
#